data_AF-A0A9W5Y075-F1
#
_entry.id   AF-A0A9W5Y075-F1
#
_cell.length_a   1.000
_cell.length_b   1.000
_cell.length_c   1.000
_cell.angle_alpha   90.00
_cell.angle_beta   90.00
_cell.angle_gamma   90.00
#
_symmetry.space_group_name_H-M   'P 1'
#
loop_
_entity.id
_entity.type
_entity.pdbx_description
1 polymer ?
#
loop_
_entity_poly.entity_id
_entity_poly.type
_entity_poly.pdbx_seq_one_letter_code
_entity_poly.pdbx_strand_id
1 'polypeptide(L)' 'MECPYCHKEAEKGFIYTREGSLKWIEESKDKGVFFNAFASGVVMRNYEDLNKIEAYYCKDCKKMIIDVVE' A
#
# COMPACT_ATOMS: atom_id res chain seq x y z
N MET A 1 -7.98 -5.95 12.78
CA MET A 1 -6.54 -6.34 12.66
C MET A 1 -5.80 -5.64 13.77
N GLU A 2 -4.85 -6.30 14.43
CA GLU A 2 -4.06 -5.65 15.49
C GLU A 2 -2.88 -4.88 14.89
N CYS A 3 -2.67 -3.63 15.33
CA CYS A 3 -1.53 -2.82 14.90
C CYS A 3 -0.21 -3.41 15.44
N PRO A 4 0.79 -3.72 14.60
CA PRO A 4 2.03 -4.37 15.04
C PRO A 4 2.96 -3.44 15.83
N TYR A 5 2.62 -2.15 15.95
CA TYR A 5 3.45 -1.15 16.64
C TYR A 5 2.95 -0.82 18.05
N CYS A 6 1.63 -0.80 18.25
CA CYS A 6 1.02 -0.41 19.53
C CYS A 6 -0.01 -1.40 20.06
N HIS A 7 -0.23 -2.52 19.37
CA HIS A 7 -1.12 -3.60 19.79
C HIS A 7 -2.60 -3.20 19.96
N LYS A 8 -3.01 -2.05 19.40
CA LYS A 8 -4.41 -1.60 19.38
C LYS A 8 -5.10 -2.02 18.09
N GLU A 9 -6.43 -2.10 18.13
CA GLU A 9 -7.25 -2.42 16.96
C GLU A 9 -7.07 -1.36 15.85
N ALA A 10 -6.81 -1.83 14.62
CA ALA A 10 -6.71 -1.00 13.43
C ALA A 10 -7.99 -1.09 12.59
N GLU A 11 -8.41 0.05 12.04
CA GLU A 11 -9.65 0.17 11.28
C GLU A 11 -9.45 -0.27 9.83
N LYS A 12 -10.26 -1.22 9.36
CA LYS A 12 -10.29 -1.64 7.96
C LYS A 12 -10.82 -0.51 7.08
N GLY A 13 -10.16 -0.27 5.95
CA GLY A 13 -10.53 0.71 4.95
C GLY A 13 -9.99 0.37 3.57
N PHE A 14 -10.15 1.30 2.63
CA PHE A 14 -9.74 1.12 1.24
C PHE A 14 -9.00 2.34 0.72
N ILE A 15 -7.92 2.12 -0.03
CA ILE A 15 -7.23 3.12 -0.81
C ILE A 15 -7.74 3.00 -2.25
N TYR A 16 -8.25 4.11 -2.78
CA TYR A 16 -8.70 4.20 -4.17
C TYR A 16 -7.62 4.83 -5.04
N THR A 17 -7.31 4.21 -6.18
CA THR A 17 -6.40 4.77 -7.19
C THR A 17 -7.20 5.17 -8.41
N ARG A 18 -6.78 6.26 -9.07
CA ARG A 18 -7.47 6.75 -10.28
C ARG A 18 -7.15 5.88 -11.50
N GLU A 19 -5.88 5.54 -11.68
CA GLU A 19 -5.39 4.70 -12.78
C GLU A 19 -4.15 3.92 -12.35
N GLY A 20 -4.08 2.64 -12.73
CA GLY A 20 -2.88 1.81 -12.61
C GLY A 20 -2.66 1.14 -11.25
N SER A 21 -1.69 0.22 -11.24
CA SER A 21 -1.23 -0.43 -10.01
C SER A 21 -0.39 0.54 -9.18
N LEU A 22 -0.76 0.73 -7.91
CA LEU A 22 0.09 1.42 -6.95
C LEU A 22 1.31 0.53 -6.67
N LYS A 23 2.50 1.11 -6.76
CA LYS A 23 3.75 0.38 -6.48
C LYS A 23 4.44 1.01 -5.29
N TRP A 24 4.86 0.18 -4.35
CA TRP A 24 5.86 0.59 -3.38
C TRP A 24 7.23 0.36 -4.00
N ILE A 25 8.06 1.40 -4.02
CA ILE A 25 9.42 1.35 -4.54
C ILE A 25 10.34 1.68 -3.37
N GLU A 26 11.36 0.87 -3.19
CA GLU A 26 12.42 1.14 -2.21
C GLU A 26 13.08 2.49 -2.54
N GLU A 27 13.31 3.33 -1.53
CA GLU A 27 13.84 4.69 -1.70
C GLU A 27 15.13 4.72 -2.55
N SER A 28 16.02 3.75 -2.34
CA SER A 28 17.29 3.62 -3.10
C SER A 28 17.09 3.38 -4.60
N LYS A 29 15.93 2.87 -5.01
CA LYS A 29 15.57 2.52 -6.39
C LYS A 29 14.57 3.50 -7.00
N ASP A 30 14.05 4.44 -6.20
CA ASP A 30 13.11 5.45 -6.68
C ASP A 30 13.82 6.45 -7.60
N LYS A 31 13.46 6.41 -8.89
CA LYS A 31 13.99 7.31 -9.92
C LYS A 31 12.98 8.41 -10.29
N GLY A 32 11.92 8.56 -9.49
CA GLY A 32 10.84 9.52 -9.70
C GLY A 32 9.81 9.08 -10.74
N VAL A 33 8.72 9.85 -10.79
CA VAL A 33 7.47 9.54 -11.52
C VAL A 33 7.68 9.19 -13.00
N PHE A 34 8.70 9.74 -13.66
CA PHE A 34 8.94 9.55 -15.09
C PHE A 34 9.75 8.29 -15.45
N PHE A 35 10.59 7.77 -14.54
CA PHE A 35 11.50 6.64 -14.82
C PHE A 35 11.09 5.34 -14.11
N ASN A 36 10.08 5.39 -13.25
CA ASN A 36 9.64 4.27 -12.44
C ASN A 36 8.77 3.23 -13.17
N ALA A 37 8.46 3.43 -14.46
CA ALA A 37 7.73 2.44 -15.26
C ALA A 37 8.40 1.04 -15.24
N PHE A 38 9.74 1.02 -15.18
CA PHE A 38 10.59 -0.19 -15.14
C PHE A 38 11.21 -0.46 -13.76
N ALA A 39 10.91 0.36 -12.74
CA ALA A 39 11.44 0.14 -11.41
C ALA A 39 10.80 -1.14 -10.81
N SER A 40 11.65 -2.04 -10.33
CA SER A 40 11.22 -3.20 -9.53
C SER A 40 10.66 -2.69 -8.20
N GLY A 41 9.40 -3.03 -7.91
CA GLY A 41 8.73 -2.63 -6.68
C GLY A 41 7.64 -3.63 -6.33
N VAL A 42 7.10 -3.51 -5.12
CA VAL A 42 5.99 -4.35 -4.67
C VAL A 42 4.70 -3.77 -5.23
N VAL A 43 4.01 -4.58 -6.02
CA VAL A 43 2.74 -4.19 -6.64
C VAL A 43 1.63 -4.36 -5.61
N MET A 44 1.02 -3.25 -5.21
CA MET A 44 -0.14 -3.22 -4.32
C MET A 44 -1.39 -3.27 -5.22
N ARG A 45 -1.81 -4.48 -5.60
CA ARG A 45 -2.98 -4.70 -6.48
C ARG A 45 -3.94 -5.70 -5.86
N ASN A 46 -5.24 -5.39 -5.92
CA ASN A 46 -6.28 -6.40 -5.81
C ASN A 46 -6.57 -6.94 -7.22
N TYR A 47 -6.43 -8.25 -7.42
CA TYR A 47 -6.64 -8.90 -8.73
C TYR A 47 -8.09 -8.76 -9.23
N GLU A 48 -9.05 -8.58 -8.32
CA GLU A 48 -10.48 -8.49 -8.67
C GLU A 48 -10.94 -7.05 -8.92
N ASP A 49 -10.30 -6.06 -8.27
CA ASP A 49 -10.75 -4.67 -8.28
C ASP A 49 -9.54 -3.74 -8.40
N LEU A 50 -9.18 -3.44 -9.66
CA LEU A 50 -7.90 -2.83 -10.07
C LEU A 50 -7.57 -1.50 -9.39
N ASN A 51 -8.58 -0.82 -8.85
CA ASN A 51 -8.48 0.52 -8.29
C ASN A 51 -8.73 0.56 -6.78
N LYS A 52 -8.82 -0.60 -6.11
CA LYS A 52 -9.19 -0.69 -4.69
C LYS A 52 -8.23 -1.59 -3.92
N ILE A 53 -7.49 -0.99 -2.99
CA ILE A 53 -6.53 -1.70 -2.12
C ILE A 53 -7.08 -1.72 -0.70
N GLU A 54 -7.22 -2.92 -0.12
CA GLU A 54 -7.57 -3.06 1.30
C GLU A 54 -6.38 -2.63 2.18
N ALA A 55 -6.68 -1.87 3.24
CA ALA A 55 -5.68 -1.42 4.20
C ALA A 55 -6.28 -1.31 5.59
N TYR A 56 -5.43 -1.33 6.61
CA TYR A 56 -5.81 -1.13 8.00
C TYR A 56 -5.12 0.12 8.56
N TYR A 57 -5.90 1.07 9.08
CA TYR A 57 -5.38 2.32 9.64
C TYR A 57 -5.41 2.30 11.16
N CYS A 58 -4.24 2.43 11.78
CA CYS A 58 -4.12 2.63 13.23
C CYS A 58 -4.15 4.13 13.54
N LYS A 59 -5.22 4.60 14.18
CA LYS A 59 -5.40 6.01 14.55
C LYS A 59 -4.34 6.53 15.53
N ASP A 60 -3.90 5.70 16.47
CA ASP A 60 -2.89 6.07 17.48
C ASP A 60 -1.49 6.24 16.87
N CYS A 61 -1.06 5.29 16.04
CA CYS A 61 0.26 5.34 15.42
C CYS A 61 0.31 6.22 14.17
N LYS A 62 -0.86 6.57 13.59
CA LYS A 62 -1.00 7.23 12.29
C LYS A 62 -0.28 6.45 11.18
N LYS A 63 -0.42 5.12 11.20
CA LYS A 63 0.19 4.19 10.25
C LYS A 63 -0.87 3.39 9.52
N MET A 64 -0.61 3.11 8.25
CA MET A 64 -1.40 2.17 7.44
C MET A 64 -0.63 0.86 7.31
N ILE A 65 -1.36 -0.24 7.37
CA ILE A 65 -0.87 -1.60 7.15
C ILE A 65 -1.56 -2.10 5.89
N ILE A 66 -0.77 -2.57 4.93
CA ILE A 66 -1.25 -3.05 3.64
C ILE A 66 -0.64 -4.43 3.45
N ASP A 67 -1.49 -5.44 3.33
CA ASP A 67 -1.03 -6.76 2.96
C ASP A 67 -0.79 -6.79 1.45
N VAL A 68 0.36 -7.32 1.05
CA VAL A 68 0.77 -7.41 -0.36
C VAL A 68 0.58 -8.85 -0.83
N VAL A 69 0.10 -8.99 -2.07
CA VAL A 69 -0.06 -10.30 -2.72
C VAL A 69 1.20 -10.53 -3.57
N GLU A 70 1.94 -11.61 -3.31
CA GLU A 70 3.08 -12.05 -4.14
C GLU A 70 2.63 -12.76 -5.42
#